data_AF-A0A5B2VLU9-F1
#
_entry.id   AF-A0A5B2VLU9-F1
#
_cell.length_a   1.000
_cell.length_b   1.000
_cell.length_c   1.000
_cell.angle_alpha   90.00
_cell.angle_beta   90.00
_cell.angle_gamma   90.00
#
_symmetry.space_group_name_H-M   'P 1'
#
loop_
_entity.id
_entity.type
_entity.pdbx_description
1 polymer ?
#
loop_
_entity_poly.entity_id
_entity_poly.type
_entity_poly.pdbx_seq_one_letter_code
_entity_poly.pdbx_strand_id
1 'polypeptide(L)'
;MQPYIITLLTILTFSCYAQTGEVKTFKKKTYINGNLYQQTSGAIKIENEPIDVYFFQRHFSSPAHLPKKFTDKQYSGQTISFWSNPNGKKDFQSNWTNTYSYDSLGRVINYAYSACVACSSVPYNYSVTYNAKGQVTLIADKSKDRFRFYYNDKGDIIKFEKYLLDKLETEITFVEG
;
A
#
# COMPACT_ATOMS: atom_id res chain seq x y z
N MET A 1 25.39 -69.28 -21.43
CA MET A 1 24.36 -68.70 -20.55
C MET A 1 24.84 -67.32 -20.14
N GLN A 2 24.17 -66.28 -20.62
CA GLN A 2 24.59 -64.88 -20.51
C GLN A 2 23.73 -64.22 -19.43
N PRO A 3 24.29 -63.57 -18.40
CA PRO A 3 23.48 -62.93 -17.37
C PRO A 3 22.93 -61.59 -17.90
N TYR A 4 21.61 -61.43 -17.83
CA TYR A 4 20.93 -60.18 -18.15
C TYR A 4 21.19 -59.16 -17.05
N ILE A 5 21.87 -58.06 -17.40
CA ILE A 5 21.98 -56.87 -16.56
C ILE A 5 20.66 -56.10 -16.69
N ILE A 6 19.88 -56.05 -15.61
CA ILE A 6 18.67 -55.23 -15.52
C ILE A 6 19.11 -53.83 -15.07
N THR A 7 19.18 -52.89 -16.02
CA THR A 7 19.44 -51.48 -15.72
C THR A 7 18.13 -50.83 -15.26
N LEU A 8 18.03 -50.53 -13.96
CA LEU A 8 16.89 -49.83 -13.38
C LEU A 8 16.98 -48.33 -13.73
N LEU A 9 16.12 -47.86 -14.63
CA LEU A 9 16.05 -46.45 -15.03
C LEU A 9 15.21 -45.68 -13.99
N THR A 10 15.86 -45.05 -13.01
CA THR A 10 15.20 -44.11 -12.08
C THR A 10 14.88 -42.80 -12.83
N ILE A 11 13.63 -42.63 -13.23
CA ILE A 11 13.11 -41.38 -13.77
C ILE A 11 12.96 -40.40 -12.61
N LEU A 12 13.93 -39.51 -12.45
CA LEU A 12 13.83 -38.30 -11.63
C LEU A 12 12.75 -37.40 -12.25
N THR A 13 11.51 -37.52 -11.79
CA THR A 13 10.48 -36.53 -12.07
C THR A 13 10.84 -35.27 -11.28
N PHE A 14 11.60 -34.38 -11.90
CA PHE A 14 11.68 -32.99 -11.45
C PHE A 14 10.26 -32.44 -11.48
N SER A 15 9.67 -32.24 -10.30
CA SER A 15 8.43 -31.50 -10.14
C SER A 15 8.71 -30.05 -10.57
N CYS A 16 8.52 -29.76 -11.86
CA CYS A 16 8.37 -28.40 -12.34
C CYS A 16 7.09 -27.85 -11.72
N TYR A 17 7.21 -27.24 -10.54
CA TYR A 17 6.18 -26.36 -10.02
C TYR A 17 6.20 -25.11 -10.89
N ALA A 18 5.37 -25.11 -11.94
CA ALA A 18 4.98 -23.87 -12.57
C ALA A 18 4.27 -23.03 -11.49
N GLN A 19 4.95 -22.02 -10.94
CA GLN A 19 4.31 -21.05 -10.08
C GLN A 19 3.34 -20.24 -10.93
N THR A 20 2.12 -20.74 -11.07
CA THR A 20 1.03 -20.00 -11.68
C THR A 20 0.61 -18.93 -10.68
N GLY A 21 1.11 -17.70 -10.86
CA GLY A 21 0.64 -16.55 -10.08
C GLY A 21 -0.90 -16.46 -10.16
N GLU A 22 -1.52 -16.10 -9.05
CA GLU A 22 -2.96 -15.92 -8.97
C GLU A 22 -3.36 -14.68 -9.77
N VAL A 23 -4.49 -14.71 -10.48
CA VAL A 23 -5.02 -13.54 -11.17
C VAL A 23 -6.19 -13.01 -10.37
N LYS A 24 -6.10 -11.75 -9.94
CA LYS A 24 -7.19 -11.05 -9.24
C LYS A 24 -7.82 -10.02 -10.14
N THR A 25 -9.14 -10.00 -10.21
CA THR A 25 -9.89 -8.99 -10.97
C THR A 25 -10.33 -7.86 -10.07
N PHE A 26 -10.12 -6.63 -10.52
CA PHE A 26 -10.55 -5.42 -9.83
C PHE A 26 -11.46 -4.61 -10.73
N LYS A 27 -12.49 -4.06 -10.11
CA LYS A 27 -13.43 -3.12 -10.72
C LYS A 27 -13.19 -1.73 -10.14
N LYS A 28 -12.84 -0.78 -10.99
CA LYS A 28 -12.66 0.64 -10.64
C LYS A 28 -13.85 1.45 -11.14
N LYS A 29 -14.45 2.23 -10.26
CA LYS A 29 -15.46 3.24 -10.56
C LYS A 29 -14.90 4.62 -10.25
N THR A 30 -15.08 5.55 -11.17
CA THR A 30 -14.72 6.96 -11.01
C THR A 30 -16.00 7.79 -10.98
N TYR A 31 -16.07 8.74 -10.07
CA TYR A 31 -17.24 9.59 -9.84
C TYR A 31 -16.88 11.06 -10.01
N ILE A 32 -17.80 11.83 -10.57
CA ILE A 32 -17.70 13.30 -10.68
C ILE A 32 -18.98 13.89 -10.08
N ASN A 33 -18.83 14.73 -9.06
CA ASN A 33 -19.95 15.34 -8.34
C ASN A 33 -20.98 14.32 -7.81
N GLY A 34 -20.52 13.14 -7.40
CA GLY A 34 -21.36 12.07 -6.84
C GLY A 34 -22.02 11.15 -7.89
N ASN A 35 -21.91 11.48 -9.18
CA ASN A 35 -22.42 10.64 -10.26
C ASN A 35 -21.33 9.72 -10.80
N LEU A 36 -21.70 8.48 -11.13
CA LEU A 36 -20.78 7.54 -11.78
C LEU A 36 -20.41 8.08 -13.17
N TYR A 37 -19.13 8.38 -13.34
CA TYR A 37 -18.58 8.90 -14.60
C TYR A 37 -18.02 7.78 -15.47
N GLN A 38 -17.24 6.88 -14.87
CA GLN A 38 -16.58 5.80 -15.60
C GLN A 38 -16.51 4.54 -14.74
N GLN A 39 -16.57 3.39 -15.39
CA GLN A 39 -16.32 2.10 -14.77
C GLN A 39 -15.40 1.27 -15.67
N THR A 40 -14.34 0.71 -15.10
CA THR A 40 -13.43 -0.21 -15.79
C THR A 40 -13.18 -1.44 -14.93
N SER A 41 -12.79 -2.53 -15.57
CA SER A 41 -12.34 -3.75 -14.91
C SER A 41 -10.98 -4.15 -15.47
N GLY A 42 -10.12 -4.69 -14.62
CA GLY A 42 -8.79 -5.15 -15.02
C GLY A 42 -8.35 -6.32 -14.15
N ALA A 43 -7.55 -7.20 -14.75
CA ALA A 43 -6.94 -8.34 -14.07
C ALA A 43 -5.49 -7.99 -13.72
N ILE A 44 -5.08 -8.29 -12.48
CA ILE A 44 -3.72 -8.12 -11.99
C ILE A 44 -3.19 -9.51 -11.61
N LYS A 45 -2.04 -9.88 -12.18
CA LYS A 45 -1.34 -11.10 -11.79
C LYS A 45 -0.59 -10.83 -10.48
N ILE A 46 -0.89 -11.62 -9.46
CA ILE A 46 -0.36 -11.57 -8.10
C ILE A 46 0.41 -12.86 -7.86
N GLU A 47 1.71 -12.75 -7.62
CA GLU A 47 2.55 -13.95 -7.47
C GLU A 47 2.58 -14.50 -6.06
N ASN A 48 2.47 -13.64 -5.03
CA ASN A 48 2.25 -13.96 -3.60
C ASN A 48 2.22 -12.66 -2.74
N GLU A 49 1.86 -11.51 -3.32
CA GLU A 49 1.83 -10.25 -2.57
C GLU A 49 0.50 -10.07 -1.82
N PRO A 50 0.52 -9.54 -0.58
CA PRO A 50 -0.70 -9.17 0.12
C PRO A 50 -1.39 -8.00 -0.59
N ILE A 51 -2.72 -8.01 -0.61
CA ILE A 51 -3.50 -6.88 -1.15
C ILE A 51 -3.62 -5.84 -0.04
N ASP A 52 -2.52 -5.14 0.25
CA ASP A 52 -2.42 -4.14 1.32
C ASP A 52 -2.44 -2.70 0.78
N VAL A 53 -2.25 -1.69 1.64
CA VAL A 53 -2.27 -0.28 1.21
C VAL A 53 -1.17 0.01 0.16
N TYR A 54 -0.03 -0.68 0.22
CA TYR A 54 1.05 -0.52 -0.75
C TYR A 54 0.73 -1.18 -2.10
N PHE A 55 -0.06 -2.26 -2.11
CA PHE A 55 -0.60 -2.83 -3.35
C PHE A 55 -1.35 -1.76 -4.16
N PHE A 56 -2.24 -1.00 -3.51
CA PHE A 56 -2.99 0.06 -4.19
C PHE A 56 -2.12 1.23 -4.65
N GLN A 57 -1.11 1.60 -3.86
CA GLN A 57 -0.12 2.59 -4.29
C GLN A 57 0.63 2.13 -5.56
N ARG A 58 1.03 0.86 -5.64
CA ARG A 58 1.79 0.33 -6.80
C ARG A 58 0.93 0.19 -8.05
N HIS A 59 -0.27 -0.38 -7.93
CA HIS A 59 -1.10 -0.76 -9.08
C HIS A 59 -2.12 0.31 -9.49
N PHE A 60 -2.46 1.23 -8.58
CA PHE A 60 -3.45 2.29 -8.84
C PHE A 60 -2.93 3.70 -8.52
N SER A 61 -1.66 3.84 -8.15
CA SER A 61 -1.02 5.12 -7.81
C SER A 61 -1.76 5.90 -6.70
N SER A 62 -2.42 5.18 -5.78
CA SER A 62 -3.26 5.79 -4.74
C SER A 62 -3.34 4.91 -3.49
N PRO A 63 -3.16 5.45 -2.27
CA PRO A 63 -2.82 6.83 -1.96
C PRO A 63 -1.39 7.20 -2.38
N ALA A 64 -1.17 8.48 -2.68
CA ALA A 64 0.17 9.01 -2.88
C ALA A 64 0.90 9.19 -1.54
N HIS A 65 2.23 9.18 -1.58
CA HIS A 65 3.09 9.55 -0.44
C HIS A 65 2.89 8.75 0.86
N LEU A 66 2.94 7.42 0.77
CA LEU A 66 2.93 6.55 1.93
C LEU A 66 4.28 6.55 2.69
N PRO A 67 4.30 6.37 4.02
CA PRO A 67 5.53 6.03 4.72
C PRO A 67 6.07 4.70 4.21
N LYS A 68 7.38 4.45 4.34
CA LYS A 68 7.98 3.15 3.96
C LYS A 68 7.36 1.96 4.71
N LYS A 69 6.94 2.19 5.95
CA LYS A 69 6.23 1.24 6.80
C LYS A 69 5.29 2.00 7.74
N PHE A 70 4.13 1.40 8.02
CA PHE A 70 3.16 1.95 8.98
C PHE A 70 3.45 1.56 10.43
N THR A 71 4.41 0.67 10.68
CA THR A 71 4.72 0.18 12.02
C THR A 71 6.23 0.19 12.28
N ASP A 72 6.61 0.72 13.44
CA ASP A 72 7.96 0.67 13.97
C ASP A 72 7.94 0.66 15.51
N LYS A 73 8.13 -0.52 16.10
CA LYS A 73 8.11 -0.68 17.56
C LYS A 73 9.25 0.05 18.27
N GLN A 74 10.34 0.37 17.56
CA GLN A 74 11.45 1.13 18.13
C GLN A 74 11.00 2.54 18.56
N TYR A 75 10.01 3.10 17.87
CA TYR A 75 9.54 4.47 18.06
C TYR A 75 8.15 4.55 18.71
N SER A 76 7.69 3.48 19.35
CA SER A 76 6.40 3.45 20.07
C SER A 76 6.26 4.65 21.01
N GLY A 77 5.16 5.38 20.83
CA GLY A 77 4.80 6.59 21.61
C GLY A 77 5.63 7.83 21.29
N GLN A 78 6.45 7.82 20.23
CA GLN A 78 7.34 8.93 19.88
C GLN A 78 6.93 9.65 18.61
N THR A 79 7.40 10.89 18.47
CA THR A 79 7.42 11.62 17.21
C THR A 79 8.86 11.80 16.76
N ILE A 80 9.18 11.39 15.54
CA ILE A 80 10.52 11.46 14.96
C ILE A 80 10.48 12.18 13.62
N SER A 81 11.58 12.84 13.26
CA SER A 81 11.75 13.50 11.98
C SER A 81 13.07 13.08 11.34
N PHE A 82 13.01 12.65 10.09
CA PHE A 82 14.19 12.35 9.28
C PHE A 82 14.39 13.44 8.24
N TRP A 83 15.55 14.08 8.27
CA TRP A 83 15.97 15.02 7.25
C TRP A 83 16.46 14.30 6.01
N SER A 84 16.13 14.83 4.83
CA SER A 84 16.63 14.30 3.57
C SER A 84 18.15 14.35 3.48
N ASN A 85 18.74 15.44 3.99
CA ASN A 85 20.18 15.54 4.22
C ASN A 85 20.42 15.64 5.74
N PRO A 86 20.77 14.53 6.42
CA PRO A 86 21.03 14.51 7.86
C PRO A 86 22.22 15.39 8.30
N ASN A 87 23.21 15.56 7.40
CA ASN A 87 24.40 16.37 7.65
C ASN A 87 24.24 17.80 7.11
N GLY A 88 23.15 18.07 6.41
CA GLY A 88 22.83 19.40 5.90
C GLY A 88 22.49 20.33 7.05
N LYS A 89 22.74 21.63 6.86
CA LYS A 89 22.12 22.64 7.72
C LYS A 89 20.59 22.46 7.65
N LYS A 90 19.87 22.90 8.70
CA LYS A 90 18.40 23.02 8.68
C LYS A 90 17.97 24.14 7.72
N ASP A 91 18.35 23.98 6.46
CA ASP A 91 18.15 24.89 5.36
C ASP A 91 16.88 24.48 4.64
N PHE A 92 15.79 25.20 4.89
CA PHE A 92 14.50 24.95 4.26
C PHE A 92 14.46 25.38 2.79
N GLN A 93 15.53 25.99 2.24
CA GLN A 93 15.63 26.23 0.81
C GLN A 93 15.80 24.93 0.03
N SER A 94 16.65 24.03 0.53
CA SER A 94 17.09 22.83 -0.20
C SER A 94 16.88 21.51 0.55
N ASN A 95 16.58 21.56 1.85
CA ASN A 95 16.39 20.39 2.70
C ASN A 95 14.94 20.29 3.17
N TRP A 96 14.51 19.08 3.44
CA TRP A 96 13.15 18.75 3.84
C TRP A 96 13.15 17.60 4.84
N THR A 97 12.02 17.40 5.51
CA THR A 97 11.84 16.32 6.49
C THR A 97 10.62 15.47 6.20
N ASN A 98 10.72 14.20 6.55
CA ASN A 98 9.58 13.34 6.82
C ASN A 98 9.43 13.19 8.33
N THR A 99 8.24 13.50 8.85
CA THR A 99 7.92 13.39 10.28
C THR A 99 6.88 12.30 10.49
N TYR A 100 7.12 11.44 11.46
CA TYR A 100 6.29 10.32 11.84
C TYR A 100 5.90 10.50 13.31
N SER A 101 4.62 10.37 13.63
CA SER A 101 4.17 10.23 15.02
C SER A 101 3.58 8.84 15.20
N TYR A 102 3.99 8.15 16.26
CA TYR A 102 3.60 6.78 16.55
C TYR A 102 2.73 6.71 17.80
N ASP A 103 1.76 5.80 17.80
CA ASP A 103 1.06 5.42 19.02
C ASP A 103 1.92 4.50 19.92
N SER A 104 1.40 4.14 21.09
CA SER A 104 2.07 3.28 22.07
C SER A 104 2.39 1.87 21.57
N LEU A 105 1.79 1.42 20.46
CA LEU A 105 2.07 0.13 19.82
C LEU A 105 3.11 0.26 18.69
N GLY A 106 3.59 1.46 18.41
CA GLY A 106 4.52 1.73 17.33
C GLY A 106 3.85 1.84 15.97
N ARG A 107 2.54 2.18 15.91
CA ARG A 107 1.83 2.38 14.65
C ARG A 107 1.82 3.86 14.30
N VAL A 108 2.11 4.20 13.04
CA VAL A 108 2.10 5.59 12.56
C VAL A 108 0.69 6.16 12.65
N ILE A 109 0.45 7.18 13.46
CA ILE A 109 -0.85 7.87 13.57
C ILE A 109 -0.85 9.21 12.84
N ASN A 110 0.32 9.76 12.54
CA ASN A 110 0.49 10.96 11.71
C ASN A 110 1.76 10.83 10.86
N TYR A 111 1.67 11.24 9.60
CA TYR A 111 2.81 11.34 8.69
C TYR A 111 2.79 12.67 7.94
N ALA A 112 3.93 13.35 7.91
CA ALA A 112 4.05 14.66 7.31
C ALA A 112 5.37 14.85 6.55
N TYR A 113 5.30 15.64 5.50
CA TYR A 113 6.44 16.09 4.69
C TYR A 113 6.48 17.61 4.68
N SER A 114 7.63 18.19 5.05
CA SER A 114 7.76 19.65 5.21
C SER A 114 7.98 20.42 3.92
N ALA A 115 8.31 19.76 2.81
CA ALA A 115 8.82 20.37 1.58
C ALA A 115 10.10 21.21 1.78
N CYS A 116 10.60 21.75 0.67
CA CYS A 116 11.66 22.76 0.60
C CYS A 116 11.36 23.72 -0.57
N VAL A 117 11.94 24.92 -0.58
CA VAL A 117 11.66 25.92 -1.64
C VAL A 117 12.05 25.42 -3.03
N ALA A 118 13.18 24.73 -3.14
CA ALA A 118 13.65 24.13 -4.39
C ALA A 118 12.95 22.79 -4.73
N CYS A 119 12.10 22.27 -3.85
CA CYS A 119 11.45 20.98 -4.02
C CYS A 119 10.20 21.13 -4.88
N SER A 120 10.00 20.21 -5.83
CA SER A 120 8.79 20.16 -6.67
C SER A 120 7.56 19.59 -5.96
N SER A 121 7.72 19.09 -4.73
CA SER A 121 6.66 18.43 -3.96
C SER A 121 6.01 19.39 -2.97
N VAL A 122 4.67 19.43 -2.96
CA VAL A 122 3.88 20.22 -2.01
C VAL A 122 3.94 19.55 -0.63
N PRO A 123 4.03 20.31 0.47
CA PRO A 123 3.96 19.75 1.82
C PRO A 123 2.63 19.05 2.04
N TYR A 124 2.67 17.92 2.74
CA TYR A 124 1.48 17.15 3.09
C TYR A 124 1.54 16.69 4.54
N ASN A 125 0.37 16.49 5.13
CA ASN A 125 0.22 15.96 6.47
C ASN A 125 -1.11 15.20 6.55
N TYR A 126 -1.05 13.93 6.93
CA TYR A 126 -2.25 13.14 7.14
C TYR A 126 -2.18 12.31 8.40
N SER A 127 -3.36 11.95 8.87
CA SER A 127 -3.58 11.01 9.96
C SER A 127 -3.87 9.61 9.43
N VAL A 128 -3.58 8.60 10.25
CA VAL A 128 -3.83 7.18 9.94
C VAL A 128 -4.63 6.57 11.08
N THR A 129 -5.69 5.85 10.73
CA THR A 129 -6.54 5.12 11.68
C THR A 129 -6.43 3.63 11.44
N TYR A 130 -6.55 2.85 12.51
CA TYR A 130 -6.42 1.40 12.50
C TYR A 130 -7.67 0.71 13.04
N ASN A 131 -7.95 -0.50 12.57
CA ASN A 131 -8.91 -1.39 13.24
C ASN A 131 -8.25 -2.16 14.40
N ALA A 132 -9.05 -3.00 15.08
CA ALA A 132 -8.59 -3.83 16.19
C ALA A 132 -7.52 -4.87 15.79
N LYS A 133 -7.49 -5.30 14.53
CA LYS A 133 -6.44 -6.18 13.99
C LYS A 133 -5.15 -5.43 13.64
N GLY A 134 -5.11 -4.11 13.82
CA GLY A 134 -3.95 -3.28 13.50
C GLY A 134 -3.79 -2.94 12.01
N GLN A 135 -4.85 -3.12 11.22
CA GLN A 135 -4.85 -2.79 9.79
C GLN A 135 -5.29 -1.35 9.57
N VAL A 136 -4.69 -0.66 8.59
CA VAL A 136 -5.00 0.74 8.26
C VAL A 136 -6.39 0.82 7.63
N THR A 137 -7.35 1.49 8.28
CA THR A 137 -8.72 1.63 7.75
C THR A 137 -9.01 2.99 7.14
N LEU A 138 -8.28 4.02 7.56
CA LEU A 138 -8.43 5.38 7.06
C LEU A 138 -7.08 6.07 7.01
N ILE A 139 -6.78 6.69 5.87
CA ILE A 139 -5.77 7.75 5.77
C ILE A 139 -6.51 9.04 5.44
N ALA A 140 -6.34 10.07 6.25
CA ALA A 140 -7.08 11.33 6.09
C ALA A 140 -6.15 12.53 6.24
N ASP A 141 -6.03 13.31 5.17
CA ASP A 141 -5.53 14.68 5.24
C ASP A 141 -6.62 15.56 5.89
N LYS A 142 -6.23 16.50 6.75
CA LYS A 142 -7.14 17.34 7.53
C LYS A 142 -8.13 18.17 6.69
N SER A 143 -7.91 18.34 5.38
CA SER A 143 -8.75 19.25 4.59
C SER A 143 -9.09 18.84 3.15
N LYS A 144 -8.65 17.67 2.65
CA LYS A 144 -8.78 17.37 1.20
C LYS A 144 -9.15 15.93 0.90
N ASP A 145 -8.20 15.01 1.11
CA ASP A 145 -8.31 13.64 0.66
C ASP A 145 -8.53 12.68 1.83
N ARG A 146 -9.42 11.71 1.62
CA ARG A 146 -9.64 10.60 2.54
C ARG A 146 -9.62 9.29 1.78
N PHE A 147 -8.88 8.33 2.29
CA PHE A 147 -8.72 7.00 1.72
C PHE A 147 -9.22 5.96 2.71
N ARG A 148 -10.23 5.17 2.33
CA ARG A 148 -10.77 4.11 3.17
C ARG A 148 -10.42 2.75 2.61
N PHE A 149 -10.14 1.81 3.52
CA PHE A 149 -9.76 0.45 3.19
C PHE A 149 -10.63 -0.54 3.96
N TYR A 150 -11.15 -1.53 3.25
CA TYR A 150 -12.01 -2.56 3.81
C TYR A 150 -11.39 -3.93 3.52
N TYR A 151 -11.36 -4.77 4.54
CA TYR A 151 -10.60 -6.01 4.53
C TYR A 151 -11.52 -7.23 4.59
N ASN A 152 -11.10 -8.33 3.99
CA ASN A 152 -11.66 -9.65 4.28
C ASN A 152 -11.01 -10.25 5.55
N ASP A 153 -11.43 -11.47 5.90
CA ASP A 153 -10.91 -12.15 7.10
C ASP A 153 -9.45 -12.60 6.99
N LYS A 154 -8.96 -12.82 5.76
CA LYS A 154 -7.54 -13.13 5.49
C LYS A 154 -6.64 -11.90 5.63
N GLY A 155 -7.24 -10.71 5.69
CA GLY A 155 -6.54 -9.45 5.84
C GLY A 155 -6.15 -8.78 4.53
N ASP A 156 -6.71 -9.22 3.41
CA ASP A 156 -6.60 -8.55 2.11
C ASP A 156 -7.65 -7.44 1.99
N ILE A 157 -7.26 -6.32 1.39
CA ILE A 157 -8.17 -5.22 1.07
C ILE A 157 -9.05 -5.63 -0.11
N ILE A 158 -10.35 -5.75 0.13
CA ILE A 158 -11.37 -6.08 -0.87
C ILE A 158 -12.06 -4.83 -1.44
N LYS A 159 -11.94 -3.69 -0.76
CA LYS A 159 -12.47 -2.42 -1.22
C LYS A 159 -11.57 -1.27 -0.80
N PHE A 160 -11.34 -0.36 -1.74
CA PHE A 160 -10.65 0.91 -1.55
C PHE A 160 -11.56 2.04 -2.01
N GLU A 161 -11.64 3.11 -1.22
CA GLU A 161 -12.38 4.32 -1.59
C GLU A 161 -11.48 5.54 -1.43
N LYS A 162 -11.46 6.41 -2.44
CA LYS A 162 -10.89 7.76 -2.37
C LYS A 162 -12.00 8.78 -2.37
N TYR A 163 -11.96 9.69 -1.41
CA TYR A 163 -12.83 10.84 -1.31
C TYR A 163 -12.02 12.13 -1.46
N LEU A 164 -12.62 13.09 -2.15
CA LEU A 164 -12.14 14.47 -2.23
C LEU A 164 -13.25 15.38 -1.71
N LEU A 165 -12.97 16.20 -0.69
CA LEU A 165 -13.96 17.07 -0.05
C LEU A 165 -15.24 16.31 0.36
N ASP A 166 -15.06 15.15 0.98
CA ASP A 166 -16.10 14.19 1.41
C ASP A 166 -17.00 13.63 0.28
N LYS A 167 -16.70 13.91 -0.99
CA LYS A 167 -17.35 13.28 -2.13
C LYS A 167 -16.54 12.08 -2.60
N LEU A 168 -17.20 10.94 -2.80
CA LEU A 168 -16.56 9.77 -3.38
C LEU A 168 -16.08 10.12 -4.79
N GLU A 169 -14.80 9.89 -5.07
CA GLU A 169 -14.15 10.16 -6.36
C GLU A 169 -13.76 8.85 -7.04
N THR A 170 -13.27 7.88 -6.26
CA THR A 170 -12.86 6.58 -6.78
C THR A 170 -13.27 5.47 -5.81
N GLU A 171 -13.84 4.40 -6.34
CA GLU A 171 -14.07 3.13 -5.65
C GLU A 171 -13.36 2.03 -6.44
N ILE A 172 -12.54 1.24 -5.78
CA ILE A 172 -11.93 0.02 -6.35
C ILE A 172 -12.38 -1.15 -5.52
N THR A 173 -12.96 -2.15 -6.16
CA THR A 173 -13.49 -3.35 -5.52
C THR A 173 -12.85 -4.58 -6.11
N PHE A 174 -12.47 -5.51 -5.25
CA PHE A 174 -12.12 -6.86 -5.66
C PHE A 174 -13.38 -7.56 -6.19
N VAL A 175 -13.24 -8.26 -7.31
CA VAL A 175 -14.30 -9.08 -7.90
C VAL A 175 -13.84 -10.52 -7.78
N GLU A 176 -14.54 -11.29 -6.95
CA GLU A 176 -14.38 -12.74 -6.94
C GLU A 176 -14.79 -13.27 -8.32
N GLY A 177 -13.88 -14.04 -8.93
CA GLY A 177 -14.08 -14.72 -10.20
C GLY A 177 -14.62 -16.12 -10.00
#